data_AF-A0A371CK05-F1
#
_entry.id   AF-A0A371CK05-F1
#
_cell.length_a   1.000
_cell.length_b   1.000
_cell.length_c   1.000
_cell.angle_alpha   90.00
_cell.angle_beta   90.00
_cell.angle_gamma   90.00
#
_symmetry.space_group_name_H-M   'P 1'
#
loop_
_entity.id
_entity.type
_entity.pdbx_description
1 polymer ?
#
loop_
_entity_poly.entity_id
_entity_poly.type
_entity_poly.pdbx_seq_one_letter_code
_entity_poly.pdbx_strand_id
1 'polypeptide(L)'
;MSGCSTLLNDDILREIAFHASRPTCLSLMRTCKFLYSEGAKAALRHPVALTHYMGMFRFLHFLHAGDGFRYVRELRICFITTHLAGLSELEDSIRLMMGLEALLFDVDPEKDDYAEDMLGYFPPLVDAISRIPHLRRISIKGAGPCAKELMRRLQSNSLESVLLDWDFGRHWARGRPPFVGSDPWPSLHPVPFLAKWTSTLQELTCEHWYNSRVLPVFPHVYPGWGLAAPASRRPADVT
;
A
#
# COMPACT_ATOMS: atom_id res chain seq x y z
N MET A 1 -25.21 -2.24 -44.37
CA MET A 1 -23.95 -1.51 -44.08
C MET A 1 -24.25 -0.50 -42.97
N SER A 2 -24.07 -0.86 -41.69
CA SER A 2 -24.40 0.02 -40.54
C SER A 2 -23.50 -0.26 -39.33
N GLY A 3 -22.18 -0.28 -39.53
CA GLY A 3 -21.21 -0.66 -38.49
C GLY A 3 -20.30 0.45 -37.97
N CYS A 4 -20.43 1.69 -38.44
CA CYS A 4 -19.42 2.74 -38.19
C CYS A 4 -19.85 3.83 -37.18
N SER A 5 -21.15 4.05 -36.98
CA SER A 5 -21.64 5.15 -36.12
C SER A 5 -21.62 4.87 -34.63
N THR A 6 -21.69 3.59 -34.22
CA THR A 6 -21.65 3.21 -32.80
C THR A 6 -20.22 3.26 -32.24
N LEU A 7 -19.22 2.94 -33.07
CA LEU A 7 -17.80 2.96 -32.68
C LEU A 7 -17.35 4.35 -32.20
N LEU A 8 -17.66 5.41 -32.95
CA LEU A 8 -17.29 6.78 -32.56
C LEU A 8 -17.97 7.21 -31.25
N ASN A 9 -19.25 6.85 -31.06
CA ASN A 9 -19.98 7.18 -29.85
C ASN A 9 -19.43 6.42 -28.63
N ASP A 10 -19.08 5.14 -28.80
CA ASP A 10 -18.49 4.31 -27.75
C ASP A 10 -17.08 4.82 -27.37
N ASP A 11 -16.27 5.25 -28.34
CA ASP A 11 -14.96 5.83 -28.08
C ASP A 11 -15.06 7.16 -27.32
N ILE A 12 -15.99 8.04 -27.69
CA ILE A 12 -16.25 9.29 -26.95
C ILE A 12 -16.68 8.98 -25.51
N LEU A 13 -17.61 8.02 -25.32
CA LEU A 13 -18.09 7.64 -24.00
C LEU A 13 -16.99 6.99 -23.15
N ARG A 14 -16.09 6.23 -23.75
CA ARG A 14 -14.91 5.66 -23.09
C ARG A 14 -13.97 6.78 -22.64
N GLU A 15 -13.69 7.75 -23.50
CA GLU A 15 -12.80 8.88 -23.18
C GLU A 15 -13.38 9.74 -22.05
N ILE A 16 -14.70 9.98 -22.09
CA ILE A 16 -15.42 10.65 -20.99
C ILE A 16 -15.26 9.86 -19.70
N ALA A 17 -15.51 8.55 -19.70
CA ALA A 17 -15.38 7.72 -18.51
C ALA A 17 -13.93 7.73 -17.98
N PHE A 18 -12.94 7.67 -18.87
CA PHE A 18 -11.52 7.66 -18.53
C PHE A 18 -11.08 8.92 -17.76
N HIS A 19 -11.55 10.09 -18.20
CA HIS A 19 -11.22 11.38 -17.58
C HIS A 19 -12.17 11.78 -16.45
N ALA A 20 -13.23 11.01 -16.21
CA ALA A 20 -14.22 11.32 -15.19
C ALA A 20 -13.73 11.04 -13.78
N SER A 21 -14.30 11.78 -12.82
CA SER A 21 -14.10 11.50 -11.39
C SER A 21 -14.66 10.12 -11.02
N ARG A 22 -14.11 9.47 -10.00
CA ARG A 22 -14.64 8.17 -9.53
C ARG A 22 -16.16 8.21 -9.24
N PRO A 23 -16.72 9.21 -8.52
CA PRO A 23 -18.17 9.31 -8.36
C PRO A 23 -18.95 9.35 -9.68
N THR A 24 -18.44 10.09 -10.67
CA THR A 24 -19.04 10.14 -12.01
C THR A 24 -18.99 8.78 -12.69
N CYS A 25 -17.85 8.07 -12.64
CA CYS A 25 -17.73 6.71 -13.19
C CYS A 25 -18.73 5.75 -12.55
N LEU A 26 -18.91 5.80 -11.24
CA LEU A 26 -19.89 4.98 -10.53
C LEU A 26 -21.34 5.29 -10.96
N SER A 27 -21.66 6.56 -11.24
CA SER A 27 -22.95 6.95 -11.80
C SER A 27 -23.12 6.43 -13.23
N LEU A 28 -22.09 6.52 -14.07
CA LEU A 28 -22.09 5.98 -15.44
C LEU A 28 -22.30 4.46 -15.46
N MET A 29 -21.70 3.74 -14.51
CA MET A 29 -21.87 2.29 -14.40
C MET A 29 -23.33 1.85 -14.19
N ARG A 30 -24.19 2.75 -13.70
CA ARG A 30 -25.61 2.46 -13.44
C ARG A 30 -26.51 2.65 -14.65
N THR A 31 -26.01 3.22 -15.75
CA THR A 31 -26.86 3.63 -16.89
C THR A 31 -27.00 2.52 -17.92
N CYS A 32 -25.90 1.95 -18.39
CA CYS A 32 -25.91 0.91 -19.43
C CYS A 32 -24.76 -0.09 -19.28
N LYS A 33 -24.87 -1.25 -19.96
CA LYS A 33 -23.87 -2.34 -19.88
C LYS A 33 -22.47 -1.92 -20.36
N PHE A 34 -22.39 -1.09 -21.40
CA PHE A 34 -21.11 -0.59 -21.91
C PHE A 34 -20.40 0.29 -20.87
N LEU A 35 -21.12 1.26 -20.30
CA LEU A 35 -20.59 2.14 -19.27
C LEU A 35 -20.38 1.42 -17.92
N TYR A 36 -21.08 0.30 -17.68
CA TYR A 36 -20.76 -0.58 -16.57
C TYR A 36 -19.32 -1.12 -16.67
N SER A 37 -18.93 -1.64 -17.83
CA SER A 37 -17.56 -2.17 -18.01
C SER A 37 -16.52 -1.06 -18.11
N GLU A 38 -16.73 -0.04 -18.95
CA GLU A 38 -15.74 1.03 -19.15
C GLU A 38 -15.63 1.95 -17.92
N GLY A 39 -16.77 2.25 -17.28
CA GLY A 39 -16.81 3.01 -16.04
C GLY A 39 -16.14 2.27 -14.89
N ALA A 40 -16.27 0.94 -14.80
CA ALA A 40 -15.53 0.14 -13.83
C ALA A 40 -14.01 0.24 -14.03
N LYS A 41 -13.53 0.11 -15.27
CA LYS A 41 -12.10 0.25 -15.60
C LYS A 41 -11.55 1.60 -15.19
N ALA A 42 -12.28 2.68 -15.48
CA ALA A 42 -11.89 4.03 -15.09
C ALA A 42 -11.93 4.22 -13.57
N ALA A 43 -12.98 3.73 -12.90
CA ALA A 43 -13.14 3.84 -11.45
C ALA A 43 -12.02 3.13 -10.67
N LEU A 44 -11.54 1.98 -11.15
CA LEU A 44 -10.50 1.17 -10.50
C LEU A 44 -9.07 1.74 -10.65
N ARG A 45 -8.88 2.69 -11.56
CA ARG A 45 -7.61 3.45 -11.67
C ARG A 45 -7.44 4.46 -10.54
N HIS A 46 -8.54 4.91 -9.95
CA HIS A 46 -8.51 5.75 -8.76
C HIS A 46 -8.20 4.92 -7.52
N PRO A 47 -7.58 5.50 -6.47
CA PRO A 47 -7.29 4.79 -5.23
C PRO A 47 -8.51 4.10 -4.63
N VAL A 48 -8.36 2.81 -4.29
CA VAL A 48 -9.37 2.02 -3.60
C VAL A 48 -9.00 1.88 -2.14
N ALA A 49 -9.81 2.47 -1.25
CA ALA A 49 -9.67 2.29 0.19
C ALA A 49 -10.64 1.23 0.70
N LEU A 50 -10.09 0.19 1.34
CA LEU A 50 -10.83 -0.78 2.12
C LEU A 50 -10.81 -0.30 3.57
N THR A 51 -11.93 0.24 4.04
CA THR A 51 -12.02 0.84 5.39
C THR A 51 -12.56 -0.09 6.45
N HIS A 52 -13.10 -1.25 6.04
CA HIS A 52 -13.68 -2.25 6.93
C HIS A 52 -13.83 -3.58 6.20
N TYR A 53 -13.90 -4.65 6.99
CA TYR A 53 -14.03 -6.03 6.53
C TYR A 53 -15.17 -6.25 5.52
N MET A 54 -16.39 -5.76 5.79
CA MET A 54 -17.51 -5.89 4.84
C MET A 54 -17.27 -5.17 3.50
N GLY A 55 -16.57 -4.04 3.53
CA GLY A 55 -16.19 -3.29 2.32
C GLY A 55 -15.25 -4.09 1.44
N MET A 56 -14.31 -4.82 2.05
CA MET A 56 -13.42 -5.75 1.34
C MET A 56 -14.23 -6.82 0.59
N PHE A 57 -15.14 -7.56 1.24
CA PHE A 57 -15.95 -8.59 0.56
C PHE A 57 -16.74 -8.04 -0.62
N ARG A 58 -17.39 -6.89 -0.45
CA ARG A 58 -18.15 -6.26 -1.55
C ARG A 58 -17.24 -5.87 -2.71
N PHE A 59 -16.05 -5.38 -2.40
CA PHE A 59 -15.05 -5.03 -3.41
C PHE A 59 -14.54 -6.27 -4.15
N LEU A 60 -14.14 -7.32 -3.43
CA LEU A 60 -13.65 -8.56 -4.03
C LEU A 60 -14.74 -9.23 -4.86
N HIS A 61 -15.97 -9.32 -4.36
CA HIS A 61 -17.12 -9.81 -5.12
C HIS A 61 -17.36 -9.00 -6.40
N PHE A 62 -17.24 -7.67 -6.34
CA PHE A 62 -17.31 -6.82 -7.53
C PHE A 62 -16.21 -7.14 -8.55
N LEU A 63 -14.98 -7.37 -8.11
CA LEU A 63 -13.88 -7.74 -9.01
C LEU A 63 -14.09 -9.13 -9.63
N HIS A 64 -14.58 -10.10 -8.86
CA HIS A 64 -14.87 -11.47 -9.33
C HIS A 64 -16.00 -11.52 -10.37
N ALA A 65 -16.91 -10.53 -10.37
CA ALA A 65 -17.97 -10.45 -11.36
C ALA A 65 -17.47 -10.08 -12.78
N GLY A 66 -16.20 -9.74 -12.94
CA GLY A 66 -15.62 -9.38 -14.24
C GLY A 66 -14.10 -9.53 -14.28
N ASP A 67 -13.44 -8.70 -15.08
CA ASP A 67 -11.99 -8.70 -15.23
C ASP A 67 -11.30 -7.56 -14.46
N GLY A 68 -11.96 -7.07 -13.41
CA GLY A 68 -11.63 -5.83 -12.69
C GLY A 68 -10.21 -5.79 -12.11
N PHE A 69 -9.67 -6.93 -11.67
CA PHE A 69 -8.39 -7.02 -10.95
C PHE A 69 -7.24 -6.30 -11.67
N ARG A 70 -7.17 -6.42 -13.01
CA ARG A 70 -6.08 -5.85 -13.81
C ARG A 70 -6.06 -4.31 -13.84
N TYR A 71 -7.18 -3.67 -13.48
CA TYR A 71 -7.32 -2.22 -13.53
C TYR A 71 -7.07 -1.55 -12.17
N VAL A 72 -6.96 -2.32 -11.09
CA VAL A 72 -6.63 -1.80 -9.76
C VAL A 72 -5.19 -1.27 -9.77
N ARG A 73 -5.03 0.03 -9.52
CA ARG A 73 -3.70 0.68 -9.49
C ARG A 73 -3.19 0.98 -8.10
N GLU A 74 -4.08 1.37 -7.20
CA GLU A 74 -3.74 1.67 -5.81
C GLU A 74 -4.77 1.02 -4.87
N LEU A 75 -4.26 0.24 -3.93
CA LEU A 75 -5.05 -0.40 -2.88
C LEU A 75 -4.59 0.12 -1.51
N ARG A 76 -5.53 0.61 -0.72
CA ARG A 76 -5.30 1.08 0.65
C ARG A 76 -6.10 0.19 1.60
N ILE A 77 -5.42 -0.45 2.53
CA ILE A 77 -6.01 -1.27 3.58
C ILE A 77 -5.98 -0.44 4.86
N CYS A 78 -7.14 -0.05 5.34
CA CYS A 78 -7.31 0.87 6.48
C CYS A 78 -7.99 0.21 7.68
N PHE A 79 -7.87 -1.11 7.80
CA PHE A 79 -8.42 -1.92 8.89
C PHE A 79 -7.59 -3.17 9.10
N ILE A 80 -7.70 -3.77 10.27
CA ILE A 80 -7.11 -5.09 10.58
C ILE A 80 -8.22 -6.14 10.67
N THR A 81 -7.91 -7.35 10.24
CA THR A 81 -8.81 -8.50 10.34
C THR A 81 -8.00 -9.77 10.58
N THR A 82 -8.56 -10.67 11.38
CA THR A 82 -8.07 -12.04 11.59
C THR A 82 -9.01 -13.07 10.96
N HIS A 83 -9.99 -12.62 10.16
CA HIS A 83 -10.93 -13.51 9.49
C HIS A 83 -10.26 -14.22 8.31
N LEU A 84 -9.80 -15.46 8.53
CA LEU A 84 -9.00 -16.24 7.57
C LEU A 84 -9.61 -16.36 6.18
N ALA A 85 -10.93 -16.59 6.05
CA ALA A 85 -11.54 -16.70 4.72
C ALA A 85 -11.46 -15.38 3.93
N GLY A 86 -11.53 -14.24 4.62
CA GLY A 86 -11.40 -12.94 3.96
C GLY A 86 -9.95 -12.62 3.60
N LEU A 87 -8.99 -13.05 4.43
CA LEU A 87 -7.57 -12.91 4.14
C LEU A 87 -7.13 -13.81 2.98
N SER A 88 -7.64 -15.04 2.91
CA SER A 88 -7.41 -15.95 1.79
C SER A 88 -7.99 -15.38 0.48
N GLU A 89 -9.21 -14.86 0.51
CA GLU A 89 -9.81 -14.25 -0.68
C GLU A 89 -9.04 -12.98 -1.11
N LEU A 90 -8.58 -12.18 -0.16
CA LEU A 90 -7.74 -11.00 -0.42
C LEU A 90 -6.39 -11.40 -1.03
N GLU A 91 -5.75 -12.45 -0.50
CA GLU A 91 -4.50 -13.00 -1.02
C GLU A 91 -4.67 -13.44 -2.49
N ASP A 92 -5.65 -14.28 -2.77
CA ASP A 92 -5.96 -14.75 -4.13
C ASP A 92 -6.23 -13.57 -5.06
N SER A 93 -6.97 -12.57 -4.58
CA SER A 93 -7.29 -11.36 -5.31
C SER A 93 -6.06 -10.51 -5.62
N ILE A 94 -5.14 -10.32 -4.67
CA ILE A 94 -3.90 -9.57 -4.86
C ILE A 94 -3.04 -10.21 -5.95
N ARG A 95 -2.98 -11.55 -6.01
CA ARG A 95 -2.25 -12.28 -7.06
C ARG A 95 -2.79 -11.99 -8.46
N LEU A 96 -4.06 -11.60 -8.59
CA LEU A 96 -4.69 -11.22 -9.85
C LEU A 96 -4.53 -9.72 -10.20
N MET A 97 -4.12 -8.88 -9.24
CA MET A 97 -3.93 -7.44 -9.44
C MET A 97 -2.58 -7.13 -10.09
N MET A 98 -2.35 -7.66 -11.30
CA MET A 98 -1.10 -7.50 -12.04
C MET A 98 -0.76 -6.04 -12.37
N GLY A 99 -1.75 -5.16 -12.33
CA GLY A 99 -1.58 -3.72 -12.56
C GLY A 99 -1.34 -2.90 -11.30
N LEU A 100 -1.22 -3.51 -10.12
CA LEU A 100 -1.09 -2.80 -8.85
C LEU A 100 0.27 -2.11 -8.75
N GLU A 101 0.23 -0.79 -8.59
CA GLU A 101 1.41 0.09 -8.52
C GLU A 101 1.63 0.62 -7.10
N ALA A 102 0.57 0.69 -6.28
CA ALA A 102 0.65 1.20 -4.92
C ALA A 102 -0.14 0.33 -3.94
N LEU A 103 0.50 -0.06 -2.85
CA LEU A 103 -0.13 -0.77 -1.74
C LEU A 103 0.15 -0.04 -0.42
N LEU A 104 -0.89 0.41 0.25
CA LEU A 104 -0.77 1.18 1.49
C LEU A 104 -1.52 0.48 2.62
N PHE A 105 -0.85 0.23 3.73
CA PHE A 105 -1.48 -0.12 5.00
C PHE A 105 -1.65 1.16 5.82
N ASP A 106 -2.76 1.86 5.57
CA ASP A 106 -3.16 3.10 6.24
C ASP A 106 -4.11 2.78 7.41
N VAL A 107 -3.71 1.82 8.23
CA VAL A 107 -4.42 1.46 9.46
C VAL A 107 -4.29 2.58 10.48
N ASP A 108 -5.27 2.67 11.36
CA ASP A 108 -5.34 3.72 12.39
C ASP A 108 -4.61 3.24 13.65
N PRO A 109 -3.36 3.68 13.90
CA PRO A 109 -2.63 3.26 15.08
C PRO A 109 -3.27 3.75 16.38
N GLU A 110 -4.15 4.77 16.33
CA GLU A 110 -4.90 5.20 17.52
C GLU A 110 -5.93 4.17 17.97
N LYS A 111 -6.35 3.28 17.06
CA LYS A 111 -7.31 2.21 17.33
C LYS A 111 -6.68 0.86 17.65
N ASP A 112 -5.36 0.83 17.82
CA ASP A 112 -4.59 -0.39 18.03
C ASP A 112 -4.56 -1.33 16.82
N ASP A 113 -4.81 -0.79 15.63
CA ASP A 113 -4.76 -1.52 14.38
C ASP A 113 -3.37 -1.38 13.75
N TYR A 114 -2.54 -2.43 13.81
CA TYR A 114 -1.21 -2.43 13.18
C TYR A 114 -1.16 -3.37 11.98
N ALA A 115 -0.59 -2.90 10.87
CA ALA A 115 -0.40 -3.72 9.68
C ALA A 115 0.39 -5.00 10.00
N GLU A 116 1.36 -4.87 10.89
CA GLU A 116 2.17 -5.96 11.43
C GLU A 116 1.34 -7.14 11.97
N ASP A 117 0.24 -6.86 12.67
CA ASP A 117 -0.61 -7.92 13.24
C ASP A 117 -1.26 -8.76 12.13
N MET A 118 -1.74 -8.12 11.07
CA MET A 118 -2.34 -8.82 9.92
C MET A 118 -1.28 -9.56 9.10
N LEU A 119 -0.11 -8.95 8.88
CA LEU A 119 1.01 -9.58 8.15
C LEU A 119 1.57 -10.79 8.90
N GLY A 120 1.66 -10.70 10.24
CA GLY A 120 2.12 -11.79 11.10
C GLY A 120 1.08 -12.89 11.29
N TYR A 121 -0.20 -12.53 11.35
CA TYR A 121 -1.29 -13.49 11.48
C TYR A 121 -1.49 -14.34 10.22
N PHE A 122 -1.27 -13.77 9.03
CA PHE A 122 -1.48 -14.47 7.76
C PHE A 122 -0.30 -14.32 6.79
N PRO A 123 0.78 -15.11 6.96
CA PRO A 123 1.96 -15.10 6.10
C PRO A 123 1.72 -15.25 4.59
N PRO A 124 0.69 -15.99 4.10
CA PRO A 124 0.42 -16.06 2.65
C PRO A 124 0.15 -14.70 2.01
N LEU A 125 -0.35 -13.71 2.77
CA LEU A 125 -0.51 -12.34 2.28
C LEU A 125 0.86 -11.69 1.98
N VAL A 126 1.86 -11.91 2.83
CA VAL A 126 3.25 -11.45 2.59
C VAL A 126 3.77 -12.06 1.29
N ASP A 127 3.53 -13.36 1.08
CA ASP A 127 3.92 -14.07 -0.14
C ASP A 127 3.27 -13.47 -1.39
N ALA A 128 1.96 -13.21 -1.35
CA ALA A 128 1.23 -12.63 -2.47
C ALA A 128 1.74 -11.22 -2.82
N ILE A 129 1.90 -10.36 -1.81
CA ILE A 129 2.39 -8.99 -2.00
C ILE A 129 3.83 -9.00 -2.53
N SER A 130 4.67 -9.90 -2.02
CA SER A 130 6.08 -9.98 -2.43
C SER A 130 6.28 -10.21 -3.93
N ARG A 131 5.28 -10.78 -4.62
CA ARG A 131 5.33 -11.14 -6.04
C ARG A 131 4.71 -10.09 -6.96
N ILE A 132 4.23 -8.96 -6.45
CA ILE A 132 3.68 -7.89 -7.29
C ILE A 132 4.83 -7.30 -8.13
N PRO A 133 4.78 -7.40 -9.48
CA PRO A 133 5.94 -7.07 -10.32
C PRO A 133 6.16 -5.56 -10.44
N HIS A 134 5.07 -4.78 -10.51
CA HIS A 134 5.09 -3.35 -10.85
C HIS A 134 4.83 -2.44 -9.66
N LEU A 135 5.11 -2.91 -8.43
CA LEU A 135 4.91 -2.10 -7.24
C LEU A 135 5.90 -0.94 -7.22
N ARG A 136 5.38 0.29 -7.21
CA ARG A 136 6.15 1.54 -7.16
C ARG A 136 6.08 2.20 -5.80
N ARG A 137 4.98 2.03 -5.08
CA ARG A 137 4.78 2.67 -3.77
C ARG A 137 4.30 1.65 -2.74
N ILE A 138 4.95 1.66 -1.58
CA ILE A 138 4.50 0.90 -0.42
C ILE A 138 4.50 1.78 0.82
N SER A 139 3.42 1.72 1.59
CA SER A 139 3.28 2.39 2.87
C SER A 139 2.87 1.36 3.91
N ILE A 140 3.59 1.28 5.04
CA ILE A 140 3.26 0.38 6.13
C ILE A 140 3.26 1.18 7.43
N LYS A 141 2.06 1.46 7.95
CA LYS A 141 1.88 2.01 9.29
C LYS A 141 1.84 0.91 10.34
N GLY A 142 2.56 1.10 11.43
CA GLY A 142 2.78 0.05 12.42
C GLY A 142 3.70 -1.05 11.87
N ALA A 143 4.84 -0.66 11.28
CA ALA A 143 5.83 -1.57 10.71
C ALA A 143 6.65 -2.27 11.79
N GLY A 144 6.88 -3.57 11.62
CA GLY A 144 7.74 -4.38 12.48
C GLY A 144 8.54 -5.44 11.70
N PRO A 145 8.90 -6.56 12.36
CA PRO A 145 9.60 -7.69 11.74
C PRO A 145 8.95 -8.26 10.46
N CYS A 146 7.62 -8.41 10.40
CA CYS A 146 6.88 -8.90 9.24
C CYS A 146 6.90 -7.89 8.10
N ALA A 147 6.79 -6.59 8.40
CA ALA A 147 7.00 -5.53 7.41
C ALA A 147 8.42 -5.58 6.82
N LYS A 148 9.46 -5.72 7.66
CA LYS A 148 10.85 -5.93 7.21
C LYS A 148 10.96 -7.16 6.30
N GLU A 149 10.36 -8.28 6.69
CA GLU A 149 10.41 -9.51 5.91
C GLU A 149 9.71 -9.37 4.56
N LEU A 150 8.56 -8.69 4.53
CA LEU A 150 7.88 -8.31 3.29
C LEU A 150 8.82 -7.49 2.39
N MET A 151 9.44 -6.43 2.93
CA MET A 151 10.36 -5.58 2.18
C MET A 151 11.54 -6.37 1.60
N ARG A 152 12.11 -7.30 2.39
CA ARG A 152 13.20 -8.18 1.94
C ARG A 152 12.75 -9.06 0.77
N ARG A 153 11.56 -9.64 0.85
CA ARG A 153 11.01 -10.59 -0.13
C ARG A 153 10.44 -9.95 -1.39
N LEU A 154 10.09 -8.66 -1.36
CA LEU A 154 9.55 -7.95 -2.53
C LEU A 154 10.42 -8.16 -3.77
N GLN A 155 9.83 -8.68 -4.85
CA GLN A 155 10.49 -8.97 -6.11
C GLN A 155 10.42 -7.81 -7.10
N SER A 156 9.60 -6.78 -6.81
CA SER A 156 9.53 -5.60 -7.65
C SER A 156 10.87 -4.87 -7.67
N ASN A 157 11.31 -4.47 -8.86
CA ASN A 157 12.53 -3.69 -9.08
C ASN A 157 12.24 -2.21 -9.36
N SER A 158 10.99 -1.78 -9.24
CA SER A 158 10.53 -0.43 -9.63
C SER A 158 10.06 0.40 -8.43
N LEU A 159 10.50 0.08 -7.21
CA LEU A 159 10.03 0.78 -6.03
C LEU A 159 10.62 2.19 -5.97
N GLU A 160 9.73 3.18 -5.88
CA GLU A 160 10.00 4.62 -5.96
C GLU A 160 9.71 5.34 -4.65
N SER A 161 8.67 4.92 -3.91
CA SER A 161 8.30 5.53 -2.63
C SER A 161 8.09 4.46 -1.56
N VAL A 162 8.71 4.66 -0.41
CA VAL A 162 8.55 3.83 0.77
C VAL A 162 8.19 4.71 1.96
N LEU A 163 7.08 4.39 2.63
CA LEU A 163 6.76 4.91 3.95
C LEU A 163 6.74 3.75 4.95
N LEU A 164 7.51 3.87 6.01
CA LEU A 164 7.52 2.92 7.12
C LEU A 164 7.36 3.72 8.41
N ASP A 165 6.34 3.40 9.18
CA ASP A 165 6.06 4.01 10.48
C ASP A 165 6.09 2.93 11.57
N TRP A 166 7.05 2.98 12.48
CA TRP A 166 7.30 1.92 13.46
C TRP A 166 6.53 2.08 14.78
N ASP A 167 5.81 3.20 14.99
CA ASP A 167 5.08 3.57 16.22
C ASP A 167 5.71 3.04 17.54
N PHE A 168 7.03 3.18 17.70
CA PHE A 168 7.73 2.61 18.85
C PHE A 168 7.22 3.19 20.18
N GLY A 169 6.79 4.46 20.19
CA GLY A 169 6.37 5.18 21.40
C GLY A 169 5.23 4.50 22.16
N ARG A 170 4.27 3.90 21.47
CA ARG A 170 3.13 3.22 22.11
C ARG A 170 3.45 1.81 22.59
N HIS A 171 4.37 1.09 21.95
CA HIS A 171 4.90 -0.18 22.48
C HIS A 171 5.49 0.01 23.87
N TRP A 172 6.33 1.03 24.04
CA TRP A 172 6.91 1.39 25.34
C TRP A 172 5.86 1.78 26.39
N ALA A 173 4.87 2.59 26.03
CA ALA A 173 3.79 3.01 26.93
C ALA A 173 2.96 1.83 27.48
N ARG A 174 2.94 0.70 26.76
CA ARG A 174 2.20 -0.51 27.13
C ARG A 174 3.05 -1.56 27.85
N GLY A 175 4.29 -1.22 28.22
CA GLY A 175 5.20 -2.16 28.85
C GLY A 175 5.60 -3.33 27.94
N ARG A 176 5.39 -3.20 26.63
CA ARG A 176 5.87 -4.16 25.63
C ARG A 176 7.13 -3.56 25.03
N PRO A 177 8.33 -4.05 25.39
CA PRO A 177 9.53 -3.65 24.67
C PRO A 177 9.27 -3.95 23.18
N PRO A 178 9.51 -3.00 22.26
CA PRO A 178 9.25 -3.21 20.83
C PRO A 178 10.07 -4.36 20.20
N PHE A 179 10.95 -5.00 20.98
CA PHE A 179 11.86 -6.07 20.56
C PHE A 179 11.81 -7.30 21.49
N VAL A 180 10.61 -7.75 21.90
CA VAL A 180 10.47 -9.12 22.45
C VAL A 180 10.56 -10.11 21.28
N GLY A 181 11.77 -10.28 20.75
CA GLY A 181 12.15 -11.09 19.60
C GLY A 181 13.65 -10.90 19.29
N SER A 182 14.32 -11.93 18.76
CA SER A 182 15.80 -12.06 18.71
C SER A 182 16.57 -11.03 17.89
N ASP A 183 15.87 -10.13 17.19
CA ASP A 183 16.49 -9.24 16.21
C ASP A 183 16.95 -7.94 16.88
N PRO A 184 18.26 -7.69 16.99
CA PRO A 184 18.76 -6.46 17.58
C PRO A 184 18.35 -5.25 16.71
N TRP A 185 18.09 -4.11 17.35
CA TRP A 185 17.69 -2.82 16.75
C TRP A 185 18.35 -2.46 15.39
N PRO A 186 19.68 -2.66 15.17
CA PRO A 186 20.31 -2.37 13.89
C PRO A 186 19.73 -3.13 12.70
N SER A 187 19.13 -4.30 12.94
CA SER A 187 18.59 -5.17 11.89
C SER A 187 17.26 -4.69 11.30
N LEU A 188 16.58 -3.75 11.98
CA LEU A 188 15.34 -3.13 11.50
C LEU A 188 15.62 -1.82 10.78
N HIS A 189 16.88 -1.38 10.71
CA HIS A 189 17.24 -0.17 10.00
C HIS A 189 16.85 -0.31 8.52
N PRO A 190 16.14 0.68 7.93
CA PRO A 190 15.61 0.55 6.58
C PRO A 190 16.70 0.42 5.51
N VAL A 191 17.81 1.14 5.67
CA VAL A 191 18.88 1.20 4.66
C VAL A 191 19.38 -0.18 4.20
N PRO A 192 19.75 -1.14 5.07
CA PRO A 192 20.16 -2.49 4.66
C PRO A 192 19.17 -3.22 3.74
N PHE A 193 17.88 -3.27 4.09
CA PHE A 193 16.90 -4.06 3.32
C PHE A 193 16.25 -3.29 2.17
N LEU A 194 16.44 -1.96 2.12
CA LEU A 194 16.05 -1.13 0.99
C LEU A 194 17.19 -0.94 -0.04
N ALA A 195 18.39 -1.47 0.21
CA ALA A 195 19.57 -1.26 -0.63
C ALA A 195 19.38 -1.67 -2.10
N LYS A 196 18.52 -2.66 -2.37
CA LYS A 196 18.22 -3.14 -3.73
C LYS A 196 17.51 -2.11 -4.62
N TRP A 197 16.90 -1.08 -4.04
CA TRP A 197 16.20 -0.01 -4.77
C TRP A 197 16.98 1.30 -4.77
N THR A 198 18.28 1.28 -4.50
CA THR A 198 19.13 2.48 -4.49
C THR A 198 19.05 3.30 -5.78
N SER A 199 18.79 2.69 -6.94
CA SER A 199 18.67 3.39 -8.22
C SER A 199 17.24 3.87 -8.56
N THR A 200 16.21 3.34 -7.89
CA THR A 200 14.81 3.64 -8.22
C THR A 200 14.08 4.40 -7.12
N LEU A 201 14.51 4.24 -5.87
CA LEU A 201 13.87 4.84 -4.70
C LEU A 201 14.11 6.35 -4.70
N GLN A 202 13.03 7.11 -4.86
CA GLN A 202 13.01 8.56 -4.87
C GLN A 202 12.65 9.10 -3.49
N GLU A 203 11.69 8.47 -2.81
CA GLU A 203 11.14 8.91 -1.54
C GLU A 203 11.26 7.81 -0.47
N LEU A 204 11.88 8.15 0.67
CA LEU A 204 11.88 7.32 1.87
C LEU A 204 11.39 8.16 3.04
N THR A 205 10.26 7.75 3.62
CA THR A 205 9.72 8.34 4.85
C THR A 205 9.79 7.30 5.96
N CYS A 206 10.50 7.65 7.02
CA CYS A 206 10.61 6.83 8.24
C CYS A 206 10.01 7.61 9.41
N GLU A 207 8.86 7.18 9.91
CA GLU A 207 8.17 7.80 11.04
C GLU A 207 8.29 6.97 12.31
N HIS A 208 8.20 7.66 13.46
CA HIS A 208 8.31 7.11 14.80
C HIS A 208 9.49 6.12 14.96
N TRP A 209 10.56 6.34 14.20
CA TRP A 209 11.77 5.55 14.19
C TRP A 209 12.68 5.92 15.36
N TYR A 210 13.16 4.93 16.10
CA TYR A 210 14.12 5.19 17.18
C TYR A 210 15.50 5.39 16.58
N ASN A 211 16.10 6.57 16.75
CA ASN A 211 17.52 6.78 16.45
C ASN A 211 18.37 6.43 17.69
N SER A 212 19.26 5.45 17.56
CA SER A 212 20.36 5.30 18.52
C SER A 212 21.20 6.59 18.55
N ARG A 213 21.75 6.93 19.73
CA ARG A 213 22.73 8.03 19.85
C ARG A 213 23.95 7.81 18.96
N VAL A 214 24.24 6.56 18.62
CA VAL A 214 25.27 6.16 17.65
C VAL A 214 24.55 5.74 16.38
N LEU A 215 24.64 6.58 15.34
CA LEU A 215 24.08 6.25 14.03
C LEU A 215 24.95 5.18 13.36
N PRO A 216 24.37 4.04 12.94
CA PRO A 216 25.10 3.08 12.15
C PRO A 216 25.50 3.71 10.80
N VAL A 217 26.76 3.53 10.42
CA VAL A 217 27.28 3.98 9.12
C VAL A 217 26.97 2.91 8.09
N PHE A 218 26.21 3.26 7.05
CA PHE A 218 25.93 2.37 5.93
C PHE A 218 26.67 2.85 4.69
N PRO A 219 27.21 1.92 3.86
CA PRO A 219 27.92 2.28 2.63
C PRO A 219 26.96 2.70 1.50
N HIS A 220 25.65 2.55 1.67
CA HIS A 220 24.66 2.81 0.63
C HIS A 220 24.28 4.29 0.61
N VAL A 221 24.54 4.94 -0.51
CA VAL A 221 24.15 6.34 -0.79
C VAL A 221 23.00 6.31 -1.79
N TYR A 222 21.86 6.90 -1.44
CA TYR A 222 20.73 7.06 -2.35
C TYR A 222 20.94 8.35 -3.17
N PRO A 223 21.17 8.26 -4.48
CA PRO A 223 21.43 9.42 -5.31
C PRO A 223 20.17 10.29 -5.42
N GLY A 224 20.29 11.56 -5.01
CA GLY A 224 19.19 12.54 -5.03
C GLY A 224 18.73 13.01 -3.65
N TRP A 225 19.17 12.35 -2.57
CA TRP A 225 18.84 12.74 -1.20
C TRP A 225 19.78 13.85 -0.70
N GLY A 226 19.54 15.06 -1.16
CA GLY A 226 19.91 16.25 -0.39
C GLY A 226 19.07 16.25 0.90
N LEU A 227 19.74 16.30 2.05
CA LEU A 227 19.13 16.32 3.39
C LEU A 227 17.95 17.29 3.47
N ALA A 228 16.71 16.80 3.33
CA ALA A 228 15.56 17.49 3.88
C ALA A 228 15.62 17.26 5.39
N ALA A 229 16.31 18.17 6.08
CA ALA A 229 16.36 18.18 7.54
C ALA A 229 14.91 18.17 8.08
N PRO A 230 14.58 17.32 9.07
CA PRO A 230 13.31 17.45 9.75
C PRO A 230 13.27 18.86 10.36
N ALA A 231 12.19 19.60 10.06
CA ALA A 231 11.92 20.87 10.72
C ALA A 231 11.96 20.65 12.24
N SER A 232 13.03 21.13 12.86
CA SER A 232 13.27 21.10 14.29
C SER A 232 12.03 21.62 15.00
N ARG A 233 11.35 20.77 15.77
CA ARG A 233 10.42 21.25 16.81
C ARG A 233 11.25 22.11 17.76
N ARG A 234 10.89 23.38 17.86
CA ARG A 234 11.46 24.33 18.84
C ARG A 234 11.34 23.72 20.23
N PRO A 235 12.35 23.86 21.10
CA PRO A 235 12.14 23.65 22.53
C PRO A 235 11.14 24.71 23.00
N ALA A 236 10.05 24.26 23.62
CA ALA A 236 9.22 25.14 24.42
C ALA A 236 10.02 25.49 25.68
N ASP A 237 10.72 26.61 25.64
CA ASP A 237 10.87 27.43 26.84
C ASP A 237 9.49 28.00 27.16
N VAL A 238 9.06 27.86 28.41
CA VAL A 238 8.52 28.94 29.26
C VAL A 238 8.07 28.32 30.60
N THR A 239 8.86 28.70 31.63
CA THR A 239 8.60 28.83 33.08
C THR A 239 8.17 27.63 33.91
#